data_AF-A0A7W0VTK5-F1
#
_entry.id   AF-A0A7W0VTK5-F1
#
_cell.length_a   1.000
_cell.length_b   1.000
_cell.length_c   1.000
_cell.angle_alpha   90.00
_cell.angle_beta   90.00
_cell.angle_gamma   90.00
#
_symmetry.space_group_name_H-M   'P 1'
#
loop_
_entity.id
_entity.type
_entity.pdbx_description
1 polymer ?
#
loop_
_entity_poly.entity_id
_entity_poly.type
_entity_poly.pdbx_seq_one_letter_code
_entity_poly.pdbx_strand_id
1 'polypeptide(L)'
;AYNPSYIEMYRRGNAYHGAHPCFMWYWGQRGREKTSRVIVVGADNATVPAIMGWETAGSIAEAIAMARGTMGRSAQITMLHHPPYMINDVM
;
A
#
# COMPACT_ATOMS: atom_id res chain seq x y z
N ALA A 1 20.18 -4.72 9.04
CA ALA A 1 20.07 -5.77 10.07
C ALA A 1 20.45 -5.31 11.48
N TYR A 2 21.28 -4.26 11.65
CA TYR A 2 21.81 -3.86 12.96
C TYR A 2 21.24 -2.56 13.53
N ASN A 3 20.15 -2.03 12.97
CA ASN A 3 19.53 -0.82 13.52
C ASN A 3 18.90 -1.16 14.89
N PRO A 4 19.38 -0.58 16.01
CA PRO A 4 18.93 -0.94 17.35
C PRO A 4 17.45 -0.63 17.55
N SER A 5 16.91 0.43 16.94
CA SER A 5 15.49 0.78 17.02
C SER A 5 14.61 -0.27 16.35
N TYR A 6 15.04 -0.83 15.22
CA TYR A 6 14.29 -1.91 14.55
C TYR A 6 14.33 -3.21 15.35
N ILE A 7 15.46 -3.50 16.00
CA ILE A 7 15.60 -4.68 16.87
C ILE A 7 14.66 -4.57 18.06
N GLU A 8 14.59 -3.42 18.72
CA GLU A 8 13.74 -3.19 19.88
C GLU A 8 12.25 -3.28 19.51
N MET A 9 11.83 -2.58 18.45
CA MET A 9 10.44 -2.64 17.96
C MET A 9 10.02 -4.08 17.59
N TYR A 10 10.89 -4.85 16.95
CA TYR A 10 10.59 -6.24 16.58
C TYR A 10 10.57 -7.18 17.80
N ARG A 11 11.54 -7.08 18.70
CA ARG A 11 11.66 -8.02 19.83
C ARG A 11 10.70 -7.70 20.98
N ARG A 12 10.30 -6.43 21.15
CA ARG A 12 9.57 -5.96 22.33
C ARG A 12 8.39 -5.04 22.02
N GLY A 13 8.27 -4.51 20.80
CA GLY A 13 7.30 -3.47 20.43
C GLY A 13 6.20 -3.89 19.43
N ASN A 14 5.87 -5.18 19.33
CA ASN A 14 4.84 -5.72 18.43
C ASN A 14 5.03 -5.39 16.93
N ALA A 15 6.19 -4.87 16.51
CA ALA A 15 6.44 -4.60 15.11
C ALA A 15 6.68 -5.91 14.34
N TYR A 16 6.32 -5.92 13.06
CA TYR A 16 6.62 -7.04 12.18
C TYR A 16 8.13 -7.28 12.03
N HIS A 17 8.50 -8.53 11.73
CA HIS A 17 9.88 -8.87 11.36
C HIS A 17 10.30 -8.12 10.09
N GLY A 18 11.60 -7.82 9.95
CA GLY A 18 12.11 -6.99 8.84
C GLY A 18 11.88 -7.54 7.43
N ALA A 19 11.55 -8.82 7.28
CA ALA A 19 11.20 -9.42 5.98
C ALA A 19 9.70 -9.28 5.61
N HIS A 20 8.86 -8.84 6.55
CA HIS A 20 7.41 -8.71 6.33
C HIS A 20 7.04 -7.79 5.15
N PRO A 21 7.63 -6.59 4.97
CA PRO A 21 7.33 -5.77 3.79
C PRO A 21 7.67 -6.47 2.47
N CYS A 22 8.70 -7.31 2.43
CA CYS A 22 9.03 -8.11 1.24
C CYS A 22 7.96 -9.16 0.94
N PHE A 23 7.40 -9.79 1.98
CA PHE A 23 6.30 -10.75 1.82
C PHE A 23 5.01 -10.07 1.38
N MET A 24 4.67 -8.92 1.98
CA MET A 24 3.48 -8.14 1.60
C MET A 24 3.56 -7.66 0.15
N TRP A 25 4.73 -7.20 -0.28
CA TRP A 25 4.96 -6.87 -1.70
C TRP A 25 4.76 -8.09 -2.60
N TYR A 26 5.41 -9.21 -2.29
CA TYR A 26 5.32 -10.44 -3.08
C TYR A 26 3.87 -10.92 -3.23
N TRP A 27 3.09 -10.92 -2.14
CA TRP A 27 1.67 -11.29 -2.17
C TRP A 27 0.83 -10.35 -3.05
N GLY A 28 1.08 -9.03 -2.97
CA GLY A 28 0.37 -8.03 -3.76
C GLY A 28 0.74 -8.04 -5.25
N GLN A 29 1.93 -8.51 -5.60
CA GLN A 29 2.50 -8.38 -6.95
C GLN A 29 1.63 -9.04 -8.02
N ARG A 30 1.12 -10.26 -7.77
CA ARG A 30 0.29 -10.97 -8.75
C ARG A 30 -1.05 -10.28 -8.98
N GLY A 31 -1.58 -9.59 -7.97
CA GLY A 31 -2.75 -8.73 -8.10
C GLY A 31 -2.44 -7.49 -8.93
N ARG A 32 -1.32 -6.80 -8.63
CA ARG A 32 -0.85 -5.62 -9.35
C ARG A 32 -0.71 -5.86 -10.85
N GLU A 33 -0.14 -6.99 -11.26
CA GLU A 33 0.02 -7.37 -12.67
C GLU A 33 -1.30 -7.49 -13.46
N LYS A 34 -2.43 -7.69 -12.76
CA LYS A 34 -3.76 -7.82 -13.38
C LYS A 34 -4.53 -6.51 -13.38
N THR A 35 -3.95 -5.44 -12.82
CA THR A 35 -4.52 -4.11 -12.82
C THR A 35 -3.75 -3.22 -13.79
N SER A 36 -4.44 -2.28 -14.44
CA SER A 36 -3.80 -1.34 -15.37
C SER A 36 -2.90 -0.34 -14.64
N ARG A 37 -3.37 0.18 -13.51
CA ARG A 37 -2.70 1.23 -12.72
C ARG A 37 -2.98 1.01 -11.23
N VAL A 38 -1.99 1.32 -10.40
CA VAL A 38 -2.13 1.41 -8.94
C VAL A 38 -1.76 2.84 -8.54
N ILE A 39 -2.70 3.55 -7.92
CA ILE A 39 -2.55 4.94 -7.49
C ILE A 39 -2.67 4.98 -5.97
N VAL A 40 -1.62 5.41 -5.28
CA VAL A 40 -1.58 5.51 -3.82
C VAL A 40 -1.83 6.95 -3.40
N VAL A 41 -2.81 7.14 -2.52
CA VAL A 41 -3.10 8.44 -1.92
C VAL A 41 -2.44 8.52 -0.55
N GLY A 42 -1.79 9.65 -0.25
CA GLY A 42 -1.17 9.89 1.05
C GLY A 42 0.17 9.19 1.25
N ALA A 43 0.90 8.89 0.18
CA ALA A 43 2.28 8.45 0.31
C ALA A 43 3.17 9.59 0.81
N ASP A 44 4.03 9.34 1.79
CA ASP A 44 4.95 10.34 2.35
C ASP A 44 6.08 10.74 1.39
N ASN A 45 6.29 9.97 0.33
CA ASN A 45 7.26 10.24 -0.73
C ASN A 45 6.84 9.61 -2.06
N ALA A 46 7.44 10.06 -3.16
CA ALA A 46 7.21 9.50 -4.49
C ALA A 46 8.17 8.35 -4.85
N THR A 47 9.33 8.26 -4.19
CA THR A 47 10.39 7.30 -4.54
C THR A 47 9.97 5.86 -4.31
N VAL A 48 9.42 5.55 -3.13
CA VAL A 48 9.00 4.19 -2.78
C VAL A 48 7.85 3.71 -3.67
N PRO A 49 6.74 4.46 -3.85
CA PRO A 49 5.70 4.07 -4.81
C PRO A 49 6.22 3.82 -6.23
N ALA A 50 7.13 4.66 -6.73
CA ALA A 50 7.72 4.50 -8.05
C ALA A 50 8.52 3.19 -8.20
N ILE A 51 9.33 2.82 -7.18
CA ILE A 51 10.04 1.52 -7.15
C ILE A 51 9.06 0.34 -7.23
N MET A 52 7.88 0.49 -6.62
CA MET A 52 6.83 -0.52 -6.60
C MET A 52 6.00 -0.55 -7.91
N GLY A 53 6.27 0.36 -8.85
CA GLY A 53 5.50 0.52 -10.08
C GLY A 53 4.11 1.13 -9.84
N TRP A 54 3.99 2.00 -8.84
CA TRP A 54 2.77 2.71 -8.48
C TRP A 54 2.90 4.21 -8.76
N GLU A 55 1.76 4.85 -8.93
CA GLU A 55 1.63 6.30 -9.03
C GLU A 55 1.15 6.88 -7.69
N THR A 56 1.30 8.18 -7.50
CA THR A 56 0.84 8.87 -6.28
C THR A 56 -0.17 9.95 -6.62
N ALA A 57 -1.07 10.24 -5.69
CA ALA A 57 -1.99 11.37 -5.74
C ALA A 57 -2.11 12.02 -4.35
N GLY A 58 -2.33 13.32 -4.31
CA GLY A 58 -2.50 14.08 -3.07
C GLY A 58 -3.88 13.93 -2.43
N SER A 59 -4.87 13.44 -3.18
CA SER A 59 -6.23 13.20 -2.67
C SER A 59 -6.94 12.04 -3.39
N ILE A 60 -7.98 11.50 -2.77
CA ILE A 60 -8.88 10.52 -3.39
C ILE A 60 -9.56 11.10 -4.64
N ALA A 61 -9.93 12.38 -4.62
CA ALA A 61 -10.55 13.05 -5.76
C ALA A 61 -9.61 13.08 -6.97
N GLU A 62 -8.33 13.42 -6.75
CA GLU A 62 -7.29 13.40 -7.78
C GLU A 62 -7.05 11.98 -8.29
N ALA A 63 -6.93 10.98 -7.40
CA ALA A 63 -6.75 9.59 -7.81
C ALA A 63 -7.91 9.07 -8.69
N ILE A 64 -9.15 9.43 -8.35
CA ILE A 64 -10.33 9.08 -9.15
C ILE A 64 -10.29 9.79 -10.52
N ALA A 65 -9.88 11.05 -10.57
CA ALA A 65 -9.73 11.79 -11.83
C ALA A 65 -8.66 11.14 -12.73
N MET A 66 -7.49 10.80 -12.16
CA MET A 66 -6.43 10.07 -12.84
C MET A 66 -6.92 8.73 -13.38
N ALA A 67 -7.61 7.93 -12.56
CA ALA A 67 -8.13 6.62 -12.96
C ALA A 67 -9.16 6.75 -14.10
N ARG A 68 -10.07 7.73 -14.04
CA ARG A 68 -11.03 8.01 -15.11
C ARG A 68 -10.37 8.48 -16.42
N GLY A 69 -9.21 9.12 -16.34
CA GLY A 69 -8.40 9.45 -17.51
C GLY A 69 -7.99 8.22 -18.33
N THR A 70 -7.86 7.05 -17.68
CA THR A 70 -7.55 5.77 -18.35
C THR A 70 -8.80 4.92 -18.60
N MET A 71 -9.70 4.83 -17.62
CA MET A 71 -10.85 3.91 -17.67
C MET A 71 -12.09 4.50 -18.34
N GLY A 72 -12.11 5.82 -18.57
CA GLY A 72 -13.26 6.56 -19.11
C GLY A 72 -14.15 7.16 -18.03
N ARG A 73 -14.89 8.22 -18.41
CA ARG A 73 -15.75 9.00 -17.50
C ARG A 73 -16.90 8.20 -16.89
N SER A 74 -17.39 7.18 -17.59
CA SER A 74 -18.48 6.30 -17.15
C SER A 74 -18.01 5.11 -16.30
N ALA A 75 -16.73 5.03 -15.95
CA ALA A 75 -16.21 3.95 -15.13
C ALA A 75 -16.96 3.87 -13.78
N GLN A 76 -17.39 2.67 -13.43
CA GLN A 76 -17.97 2.38 -12.12
C GLN A 76 -16.87 2.15 -11.09
N ILE A 77 -17.18 2.47 -9.83
CA ILE A 77 -16.24 2.35 -8.71
C ILE A 77 -16.78 1.28 -7.76
N THR A 78 -15.94 0.29 -7.48
CA THR A 78 -16.17 -0.67 -6.39
C THR A 78 -15.32 -0.25 -5.20
N MET A 79 -15.94 -0.07 -4.03
CA MET A 79 -15.25 0.22 -2.79
C MET A 79 -15.14 -1.05 -1.95
N LEU A 80 -13.92 -1.43 -1.59
CA LEU A 80 -13.70 -2.49 -0.61
C LEU A 80 -13.79 -1.88 0.80
N HIS A 81 -14.92 -2.09 1.47
CA HIS A 81 -15.13 -1.66 2.86
C HIS A 81 -14.78 -2.80 3.82
N HIS A 82 -13.49 -2.96 4.12
CA HIS A 82 -13.00 -3.95 5.10
C HIS A 82 -12.14 -3.26 6.17
N PRO A 83 -12.07 -3.80 7.40
CA PRO A 83 -11.04 -3.37 8.34
C PRO A 83 -9.64 -3.73 7.82
N PRO A 84 -8.58 -3.01 8.21
CA PRO A 84 -7.22 -3.47 7.97
C PRO A 84 -7.06 -4.88 8.52
N TYR A 85 -6.39 -5.76 7.78
CA TYR A 85 -6.19 -7.17 8.14
C TYR A 85 -5.63 -7.28 9.58
N MET A 86 -6.53 -7.57 10.53
CA MET A 86 -6.31 -7.97 11.93
C MET A 86 -5.14 -7.28 12.65
N ILE A 87 -5.43 -6.15 13.31
CA ILE A 87 -4.64 -5.70 14.47
C ILE A 87 -5.31 -6.32 15.70
N ASN A 88 -4.84 -7.50 16.13
CA ASN A 88 -5.27 -8.07 17.39
C ASN A 88 -4.48 -7.40 18.52
N ASP A 89 -5.20 -6.82 19.47
CA ASP A 89 -4.63 -6.49 20.77
C ASP A 89 -4.84 -7.70 21.70
N VAL A 90 -3.82 -8.05 22.49
CA VAL A 90 -3.91 -9.12 23.48
C VAL A 90 -3.82 -8.47 24.85
N MET A 91 -4.93 -8.50 25.59
CA MET A 91 -4.95 -8.11 27.01
C MET A 91 -4.26 -9.15 27.89
#